data_AF-A0A7C1CZG4-F1
#
_entry.id   AF-A0A7C1CZG4-F1
#
_cell.length_a   1.000
_cell.length_b   1.000
_cell.length_c   1.000
_cell.angle_alpha   90.00
_cell.angle_beta   90.00
_cell.angle_gamma   90.00
#
_symmetry.space_group_name_H-M   'P 1'
#
loop_
_entity.id
_entity.type
_entity.pdbx_description
1 polymer ?
#
loop_
_entity_poly.entity_id
_entity_poly.type
_entity_poly.pdbx_seq_one_letter_code
_entity_poly.pdbx_strand_id
1 'polypeptide(L)'
;MTDRHNARKLVAEALRYDEQDAELECQRALGQALLLDPAVCNEVVDRFGPRLSGLPAVRGHLTEIVDAPPQRIGHDMLAKLGILFGRPDQARAHLGGDGALAAPDLGLLAGRLALDAGDIHAAKRHFDAYWEAPGRDRKAAVAAILSKHPKDSHELCAAGRRLIWGGLWHEAFATFDKARAAGAETAESRFYQGVELELNAKSDAALERYRAVLAEVPTHRLALLRLCALASK
;
A
#
# COMPACT_ATOMS: atom_id res chain seq x y z
N MET A 1 -5.94 26.28 21.05
CA MET A 1 -4.60 25.65 21.20
C MET A 1 -4.55 24.64 22.35
N THR A 2 -5.41 24.76 23.37
CA THR A 2 -5.44 23.89 24.55
C THR A 2 -5.86 22.44 24.27
N ASP A 3 -6.88 22.23 23.44
CA ASP A 3 -7.44 20.88 23.21
C ASP A 3 -6.48 19.94 22.47
N ARG A 4 -5.81 20.43 21.42
CA ARG A 4 -4.78 19.65 20.71
C ARG A 4 -3.60 19.27 21.60
N HIS A 5 -3.15 20.20 22.44
CA HIS A 5 -2.07 19.95 23.37
C HIS A 5 -2.45 18.88 24.40
N ASN A 6 -3.67 18.94 24.92
CA ASN A 6 -4.21 17.96 25.85
C ASN A 6 -4.44 16.60 25.17
N ALA A 7 -4.93 16.57 23.93
CA ALA A 7 -5.09 15.34 23.15
C ALA A 7 -3.73 14.64 22.93
N ARG A 8 -2.67 15.41 22.62
CA ARG A 8 -1.31 14.86 22.50
C ARG A 8 -0.75 14.33 23.83
N LYS A 9 -1.06 14.98 24.96
CA LYS A 9 -0.71 14.45 26.27
C LYS A 9 -1.37 13.09 26.54
N LEU A 10 -2.65 12.96 26.18
CA LEU A 10 -3.38 11.69 26.28
C LEU A 10 -2.78 10.61 25.38
N VAL A 11 -2.32 10.93 24.18
CA VAL A 11 -1.57 9.99 23.33
C VAL A 11 -0.24 9.57 23.98
N ALA A 12 0.49 10.51 24.59
CA ALA A 12 1.73 10.19 25.31
C ALA A 12 1.47 9.35 26.57
N GLU A 13 0.34 9.55 27.26
CA GLU A 13 -0.13 8.70 28.35
C GLU A 13 -0.47 7.29 27.89
N ALA A 14 -1.18 7.16 26.77
CA ALA A 14 -1.51 5.87 26.19
C ALA A 14 -0.26 5.03 25.88
N LEU A 15 0.82 5.64 25.41
CA LEU A 15 2.09 4.92 25.17
C LEU A 15 2.66 4.34 26.46
N ARG A 16 2.63 5.12 27.55
CA ARG A 16 3.09 4.63 28.86
C ARG A 16 2.23 3.47 29.37
N TYR A 17 0.93 3.51 29.12
CA TYR A 17 0.03 2.40 29.45
C TYR A 17 0.29 1.16 28.60
N ASP A 18 0.54 1.32 27.29
CA ASP A 18 0.91 0.20 26.41
C ASP A 18 2.24 -0.44 26.84
N GLU A 19 3.24 0.36 27.22
CA GLU A 19 4.52 -0.13 27.79
C GLU A 19 4.35 -0.91 29.11
N GLN A 20 3.24 -0.68 29.83
CA GLN A 20 2.91 -1.33 31.09
C GLN A 20 1.91 -2.49 30.93
N ASP A 21 1.59 -2.88 29.69
CA ASP A 21 0.53 -3.85 29.36
C ASP A 21 -0.85 -3.47 29.96
N ALA A 22 -1.09 -2.19 30.24
CA ALA A 22 -2.35 -1.64 30.74
C ALA A 22 -3.30 -1.30 29.57
N GLU A 23 -3.81 -2.34 28.91
CA GLU A 23 -4.56 -2.22 27.65
C GLU A 23 -5.83 -1.36 27.76
N LEU A 24 -6.59 -1.51 28.84
CA LEU A 24 -7.85 -0.79 29.03
C LEU A 24 -7.62 0.72 29.21
N GLU A 25 -6.62 1.09 29.99
CA GLU A 25 -6.18 2.45 30.22
C GLU A 25 -5.64 3.08 28.94
N CYS A 26 -4.86 2.31 28.17
CA CYS A 26 -4.40 2.72 26.85
C CYS A 26 -5.58 3.02 25.91
N GLN A 27 -6.56 2.12 25.79
CA GLN A 27 -7.74 2.33 24.95
C GLN A 27 -8.54 3.56 25.37
N ARG A 28 -8.74 3.76 26.68
CA ARG A 28 -9.45 4.92 27.23
C ARG A 28 -8.74 6.23 26.91
N ALA A 29 -7.43 6.29 27.13
CA ALA A 29 -6.63 7.48 26.85
C ALA A 29 -6.66 7.82 25.35
N LEU A 30 -6.52 6.81 24.48
CA LEU A 30 -6.60 7.00 23.02
C LEU A 30 -8.00 7.43 22.56
N GLY A 31 -9.07 6.82 23.09
CA GLY A 31 -10.43 7.22 22.78
C GLY A 31 -10.71 8.66 23.18
N GLN A 32 -10.31 9.06 24.40
CA GLN A 32 -10.41 10.45 24.86
C GLN A 32 -9.60 11.42 23.99
N ALA A 33 -8.39 11.05 23.58
CA ALA A 33 -7.58 11.87 22.70
C ALA A 33 -8.28 12.12 21.35
N LEU A 34 -8.84 11.07 20.74
CA LEU A 34 -9.56 11.15 19.46
C LEU A 34 -10.85 11.96 19.55
N LEU A 35 -11.59 11.84 20.66
CA LEU A 35 -12.78 12.66 20.91
C LEU A 35 -12.42 14.14 21.13
N LEU A 36 -11.29 14.42 21.78
CA LEU A 36 -10.85 15.78 22.10
C LEU A 36 -10.28 16.52 20.89
N ASP A 37 -9.43 15.85 20.09
CA ASP A 37 -8.97 16.39 18.80
C ASP A 37 -8.78 15.23 17.80
N PRO A 38 -9.74 14.99 16.88
CA PRO A 38 -9.62 13.95 15.86
C PRO A 38 -8.37 14.07 14.98
N ALA A 39 -7.73 15.25 14.91
CA ALA A 39 -6.50 15.44 14.15
C ALA A 39 -5.30 14.67 14.71
N VAL A 40 -5.36 14.16 15.95
CA VAL A 40 -4.31 13.27 16.52
C VAL A 40 -4.34 11.87 15.95
N CYS A 41 -5.35 11.50 15.14
CA CYS A 41 -5.46 10.17 14.55
C CYS A 41 -4.22 9.74 13.76
N ASN A 42 -3.50 10.66 13.09
CA ASN A 42 -2.26 10.30 12.41
C ASN A 42 -1.20 9.80 13.40
N GLU A 43 -1.03 10.52 14.51
CA GLU A 43 -0.10 10.14 15.57
C GLU A 43 -0.49 8.81 16.22
N VAL A 44 -1.79 8.58 16.43
CA VAL A 44 -2.32 7.30 16.94
C VAL A 44 -2.00 6.16 15.98
N VAL A 45 -2.27 6.32 14.68
CA VAL A 45 -2.00 5.28 13.69
C VAL A 45 -0.51 5.03 13.52
N ASP A 46 0.32 6.06 13.51
CA ASP A 46 1.78 5.92 13.37
C ASP A 46 2.41 5.20 14.54
N ARG A 47 1.97 5.52 15.76
CA ARG A 47 2.57 4.94 16.97
C ARG A 47 2.03 3.57 17.34
N PHE A 48 0.74 3.33 17.13
CA PHE A 48 0.09 2.09 17.53
C PHE A 48 -0.12 1.12 16.37
N GLY A 49 -0.18 1.59 15.12
CA GLY A 49 -0.16 0.79 13.89
C GLY A 49 -0.84 -0.59 13.99
N PRO A 50 -0.09 -1.71 13.93
CA PRO A 50 -0.66 -3.06 14.03
C PRO A 50 -1.39 -3.37 15.34
N ARG A 51 -1.01 -2.74 16.47
CA ARG A 51 -1.62 -2.95 17.79
C ARG A 51 -3.07 -2.51 17.84
N LEU A 52 -3.50 -1.63 16.93
CA LEU A 52 -4.90 -1.21 16.83
C LEU A 52 -5.87 -2.39 16.62
N SER A 53 -5.39 -3.53 16.10
CA SER A 53 -6.19 -4.76 16.02
C SER A 53 -6.62 -5.31 17.39
N GLY A 54 -5.80 -5.10 18.43
CA GLY A 54 -6.09 -5.45 19.82
C GLY A 54 -6.77 -4.32 20.61
N LEU A 55 -7.06 -3.16 19.99
CA LEU A 55 -7.64 -2.00 20.65
C LEU A 55 -9.02 -1.67 20.06
N PRO A 56 -10.05 -2.53 20.25
CA PRO A 56 -11.32 -2.43 19.53
C PRO A 56 -12.07 -1.12 19.73
N ALA A 57 -12.01 -0.50 20.92
CA ALA A 57 -12.68 0.79 21.15
C ALA A 57 -12.02 1.93 20.35
N VAL A 58 -10.69 1.94 20.29
CA VAL A 58 -9.92 2.91 19.48
C VAL A 58 -10.21 2.70 17.99
N ARG A 59 -10.28 1.43 17.57
CA ARG A 59 -10.64 1.05 16.20
C ARG A 59 -12.04 1.55 15.82
N GLY A 60 -13.00 1.51 16.75
CA GLY A 60 -14.34 2.06 16.60
C GLY A 60 -14.31 3.56 16.28
N HIS A 61 -13.65 4.36 17.13
CA HIS A 61 -13.52 5.81 16.90
C HIS A 61 -12.83 6.17 15.58
N LEU A 62 -11.77 5.44 15.21
CA LEU A 62 -11.09 5.66 13.93
C LEU A 62 -11.98 5.29 12.72
N THR A 63 -12.86 4.29 12.89
CA THR A 63 -13.84 3.92 11.87
C THR A 63 -14.91 5.01 11.72
N GLU A 64 -15.41 5.56 12.82
CA GLU A 64 -16.35 6.71 12.79
C GLU A 64 -15.76 7.92 12.09
N ILE A 65 -14.46 8.19 12.32
CA ILE A 65 -13.73 9.26 11.62
C ILE A 65 -13.68 9.01 10.11
N VAL A 66 -13.54 7.76 9.66
CA VAL A 66 -13.56 7.42 8.23
C VAL A 66 -14.97 7.61 7.65
N ASP A 67 -16.00 7.19 8.39
CA ASP A 67 -17.39 7.26 7.96
C ASP A 67 -17.94 8.71 7.91
N ALA A 68 -17.51 9.54 8.85
CA ALA A 68 -17.93 10.94 8.97
C ALA A 68 -16.72 11.85 9.27
N PRO A 69 -15.90 12.17 8.25
CA PRO A 69 -14.64 12.88 8.44
C PRO A 69 -14.86 14.31 8.97
N PRO A 70 -14.26 14.67 10.12
CA PRO A 70 -14.24 16.06 10.59
C PRO A 70 -13.50 16.97 9.60
N GLN A 71 -13.97 18.21 9.43
CA GLN A 71 -13.41 19.19 8.48
C GLN A 71 -11.90 19.44 8.61
N ARG A 72 -11.30 19.15 9.78
CA ARG A 72 -9.88 19.40 10.06
C ARG A 72 -8.96 18.22 9.73
N ILE A 73 -9.51 17.08 9.32
CA ILE A 73 -8.69 15.93 8.91
C ILE A 73 -8.38 16.05 7.43
N GLY A 74 -7.09 16.03 7.10
CA GLY A 74 -6.63 16.08 5.72
C GLY A 74 -7.01 14.82 4.94
N HIS A 75 -7.24 14.99 3.64
CA HIS A 75 -7.53 13.92 2.69
C HIS A 75 -6.53 12.75 2.77
N ASP A 76 -5.25 13.08 2.95
CA ASP A 76 -4.16 12.14 3.10
C ASP A 76 -4.36 11.15 4.25
N MET A 77 -4.83 11.66 5.39
CA MET A 77 -5.06 10.85 6.57
C MET A 77 -6.31 9.97 6.40
N LEU A 78 -7.37 10.50 5.77
CA LEU A 78 -8.57 9.73 5.46
C LEU A 78 -8.28 8.59 4.49
N ALA A 79 -7.40 8.83 3.52
CA ALA A 79 -6.92 7.78 2.62
C ALA A 79 -6.18 6.66 3.36
N LYS A 80 -5.26 7.05 4.26
CA LYS A 80 -4.51 6.10 5.09
C LYS A 80 -5.43 5.27 5.99
N LEU A 81 -6.41 5.90 6.65
CA LEU A 81 -7.39 5.21 7.48
C LEU A 81 -8.28 4.29 6.64
N GLY A 82 -8.79 4.75 5.50
CA GLY A 82 -9.60 3.94 4.60
C GLY A 82 -8.89 2.63 4.24
N ILE A 83 -7.58 2.66 4.00
CA ILE A 83 -6.81 1.46 3.69
C ILE A 83 -6.57 0.58 4.91
N LEU A 84 -6.21 1.19 6.04
CA LEU A 84 -6.07 0.46 7.32
C LEU A 84 -7.33 -0.34 7.67
N PHE A 85 -8.51 0.19 7.32
CA PHE A 85 -9.79 -0.45 7.58
C PHE A 85 -10.36 -1.27 6.42
N GLY A 86 -9.58 -1.54 5.37
CA GLY A 86 -10.01 -2.38 4.26
C GLY A 86 -11.09 -1.75 3.39
N ARG A 87 -11.08 -0.41 3.27
CA ARG A 87 -12.01 0.40 2.48
C ARG A 87 -11.27 1.14 1.35
N PRO A 88 -10.71 0.41 0.38
CA PRO A 88 -9.87 0.98 -0.67
C PRO A 88 -10.60 2.00 -1.57
N ASP A 89 -11.92 1.85 -1.76
CA ASP A 89 -12.71 2.77 -2.58
C ASP A 89 -12.87 4.15 -1.92
N GLN A 90 -13.14 4.18 -0.60
CA GLN A 90 -13.18 5.42 0.17
C GLN A 90 -11.80 6.10 0.18
N ALA A 91 -10.74 5.31 0.37
CA ALA A 91 -9.38 5.84 0.32
C ALA A 91 -9.05 6.48 -1.04
N ARG A 92 -9.48 5.84 -2.14
CA ARG A 92 -9.31 6.37 -3.49
C ARG A 92 -10.06 7.69 -3.68
N ALA A 93 -11.27 7.82 -3.13
CA ALA A 93 -12.05 9.05 -3.19
C ALA A 93 -11.34 10.23 -2.50
N HIS A 94 -10.62 9.97 -1.42
CA HIS A 94 -9.82 11.00 -0.74
C HIS A 94 -8.49 11.31 -1.45
N LEU A 95 -7.91 10.33 -2.15
CA LEU A 95 -6.65 10.50 -2.88
C LEU A 95 -6.79 11.19 -4.25
N GLY A 96 -7.99 11.17 -4.82
CA GLY A 96 -8.39 11.78 -6.10
C GLY A 96 -7.26 12.08 -7.09
N GLY A 97 -7.07 11.22 -8.11
CA GLY A 97 -6.23 11.47 -9.30
C GLY A 97 -4.81 11.98 -9.04
N ASP A 98 -4.68 13.30 -8.87
CA ASP A 98 -3.44 14.04 -8.69
C ASP A 98 -3.07 14.31 -7.21
N GLY A 99 -4.02 14.21 -6.27
CA GLY A 99 -3.78 14.49 -4.84
C GLY A 99 -2.73 13.57 -4.20
N ALA A 100 -2.77 12.28 -4.54
CA ALA A 100 -1.78 11.30 -4.11
C ALA A 100 -0.38 11.50 -4.72
N LEU A 101 -0.29 12.15 -5.90
CA LEU A 101 0.99 12.53 -6.49
C LEU A 101 1.57 13.76 -5.78
N ALA A 102 0.71 14.63 -5.25
CA ALA A 102 1.09 15.81 -4.47
C ALA A 102 1.51 15.49 -3.03
N ALA A 103 1.12 14.32 -2.50
CA ALA A 103 1.48 13.82 -1.18
C ALA A 103 2.40 12.58 -1.31
N PRO A 104 3.74 12.76 -1.45
CA PRO A 104 4.63 11.66 -1.79
C PRO A 104 4.60 10.51 -0.79
N ASP A 105 4.31 10.79 0.49
CA ASP A 105 4.20 9.77 1.54
C ASP A 105 3.06 8.76 1.31
N LEU A 106 2.09 9.11 0.47
CA LEU A 106 0.99 8.23 0.06
C LEU A 106 1.21 7.61 -1.32
N GLY A 107 2.24 7.99 -2.05
CA GLY A 107 2.51 7.47 -3.40
C GLY A 107 2.68 5.94 -3.43
N LEU A 108 3.37 5.36 -2.44
CA LEU A 108 3.51 3.90 -2.33
C LEU A 108 2.15 3.21 -2.14
N LEU A 109 1.26 3.87 -1.41
CA LEU A 109 -0.04 3.35 -1.04
C LEU A 109 -1.05 3.48 -2.19
N ALA A 110 -1.08 4.64 -2.84
CA ALA A 110 -1.83 4.89 -4.06
C ALA A 110 -1.39 3.96 -5.20
N GLY A 111 -0.08 3.71 -5.32
CA GLY A 111 0.45 2.76 -6.31
C GLY A 111 -0.08 1.33 -6.11
N ARG A 112 -0.15 0.87 -4.86
CA ARG A 112 -0.74 -0.45 -4.51
C ARG A 112 -2.23 -0.51 -4.84
N LEU A 113 -2.99 0.52 -4.48
CA LEU A 113 -4.42 0.58 -4.80
C LEU A 113 -4.71 0.60 -6.30
N ALA A 114 -3.88 1.31 -7.08
CA ALA A 114 -3.99 1.33 -8.53
C ALA A 114 -3.64 -0.04 -9.13
N LEU A 115 -2.60 -0.70 -8.61
CA LEU A 115 -2.23 -2.06 -9.02
C LEU A 115 -3.37 -3.04 -8.72
N ASP A 116 -3.96 -2.96 -7.53
CA ASP A 116 -5.15 -3.74 -7.15
C ASP A 116 -6.35 -3.42 -8.04
N ALA A 117 -6.49 -2.20 -8.55
CA ALA A 117 -7.53 -1.84 -9.52
C ALA A 117 -7.24 -2.37 -10.94
N GLY A 118 -6.04 -2.91 -11.18
CA GLY A 118 -5.57 -3.28 -12.50
C GLY A 118 -5.09 -2.09 -13.36
N ASP A 119 -5.00 -0.87 -12.80
CA ASP A 119 -4.44 0.30 -13.50
C ASP A 119 -2.92 0.35 -13.29
N ILE A 120 -2.20 -0.39 -14.13
CA ILE A 120 -0.74 -0.51 -14.02
C ILE A 120 -0.02 0.81 -14.35
N HIS A 121 -0.62 1.70 -15.14
CA HIS A 121 0.00 2.98 -15.49
C HIS A 121 -0.12 3.97 -14.33
N ALA A 122 -1.30 4.07 -13.71
CA ALA A 122 -1.45 4.85 -12.49
C ALA A 122 -0.56 4.29 -11.37
N ALA A 123 -0.51 2.96 -11.22
CA ALA A 123 0.37 2.33 -10.24
C ALA A 123 1.82 2.74 -10.42
N LYS A 124 2.35 2.63 -11.66
CA LYS A 124 3.72 3.06 -11.99
C LYS A 124 3.95 4.53 -11.66
N ARG A 125 3.07 5.43 -12.09
CA ARG A 125 3.22 6.87 -11.82
C ARG A 125 3.31 7.18 -10.33
N HIS A 126 2.45 6.57 -9.51
CA HIS A 126 2.48 6.77 -8.06
C HIS A 126 3.73 6.20 -7.41
N PHE A 127 4.19 5.02 -7.86
CA PHE A 127 5.44 4.43 -7.36
C PHE A 127 6.68 5.23 -7.74
N ASP A 128 6.75 5.73 -8.98
CA ASP A 128 7.85 6.58 -9.42
C ASP A 128 7.88 7.87 -8.58
N ALA A 129 6.74 8.57 -8.45
CA ALA A 129 6.63 9.77 -7.63
C ALA A 129 7.02 9.53 -6.15
N TYR A 130 6.65 8.39 -5.59
CA TYR A 130 7.06 8.00 -4.24
C TYR A 130 8.58 7.87 -4.12
N TRP A 131 9.24 7.17 -5.05
CA TRP A 131 10.68 6.92 -4.98
C TRP A 131 11.54 8.10 -5.43
N GLU A 132 11.00 9.03 -6.20
CA GLU A 132 11.66 10.29 -6.59
C GLU A 132 11.59 11.36 -5.50
N ALA A 133 10.76 11.17 -4.48
CA ALA A 133 10.62 12.11 -3.38
C ALA A 133 11.90 12.24 -2.52
N PRO A 134 12.22 13.45 -2.00
CA PRO A 134 13.38 13.65 -1.15
C PRO A 134 13.38 12.75 0.10
N GLY A 135 14.57 12.29 0.50
CA GLY A 135 14.75 11.47 1.71
C GLY A 135 14.41 9.98 1.53
N ARG A 136 14.06 9.54 0.31
CA ARG A 136 13.81 8.14 0.00
C ARG A 136 15.09 7.45 -0.48
N ASP A 137 15.40 6.31 0.15
CA ASP A 137 16.52 5.48 -0.27
C ASP A 137 16.02 4.21 -0.97
N ARG A 138 15.80 4.34 -2.28
CA ARG A 138 15.40 3.24 -3.16
C ARG A 138 16.39 2.09 -3.11
N LYS A 139 17.70 2.39 -3.05
CA LYS A 139 18.76 1.37 -3.06
C LYS A 139 18.75 0.57 -1.76
N ALA A 140 18.63 1.25 -0.61
CA ALA A 140 18.50 0.57 0.67
C ALA A 140 17.22 -0.28 0.74
N ALA A 141 16.11 0.19 0.19
CA ALA A 141 14.87 -0.59 0.15
C ALA A 141 15.01 -1.87 -0.70
N VAL A 142 15.63 -1.77 -1.89
CA VAL A 142 15.94 -2.93 -2.73
C VAL A 142 16.86 -3.90 -1.98
N ALA A 143 17.93 -3.39 -1.37
CA ALA A 143 18.88 -4.19 -0.61
C ALA A 143 18.20 -4.90 0.56
N ALA A 144 17.31 -4.23 1.30
CA ALA A 144 16.56 -4.82 2.39
C ALA A 144 15.67 -5.99 1.92
N ILE A 145 15.03 -5.85 0.75
CA ILE A 145 14.16 -6.91 0.19
C ILE A 145 14.97 -8.11 -0.33
N LEU A 146 16.15 -7.85 -0.90
CA LEU A 146 17.03 -8.87 -1.49
C LEU A 146 18.06 -9.44 -0.49
N SER A 147 18.19 -8.86 0.71
CA SER A 147 19.19 -9.23 1.74
C SER A 147 19.10 -10.68 2.20
N LYS A 148 17.94 -11.33 2.04
CA LYS A 148 17.78 -12.76 2.32
C LYS A 148 18.51 -13.68 1.34
N HIS A 149 19.23 -13.13 0.36
CA HIS A 149 19.94 -13.86 -0.69
C HIS A 149 19.07 -14.97 -1.28
N PRO A 150 17.99 -14.64 -2.01
CA PRO A 150 17.14 -15.67 -2.61
C PRO A 150 18.00 -16.58 -3.51
N LYS A 151 18.22 -17.84 -3.09
CA LYS A 151 19.14 -18.77 -3.76
C LYS A 151 18.41 -19.69 -4.71
N ASP A 152 17.16 -20.04 -4.38
CA ASP A 152 16.31 -20.82 -5.25
C ASP A 152 15.31 -19.96 -6.02
N SER A 153 14.75 -20.58 -7.04
CA SER A 153 13.89 -19.94 -8.01
C SER A 153 12.54 -19.50 -7.40
N HIS A 154 12.04 -20.17 -6.37
CA HIS A 154 10.83 -19.78 -5.65
C HIS A 154 11.04 -18.55 -4.74
N GLU A 155 12.18 -18.48 -4.06
CA GLU A 155 12.57 -17.32 -3.26
C GLU A 155 12.76 -16.08 -4.13
N LEU A 156 13.30 -16.25 -5.34
CA LEU A 156 13.42 -15.19 -6.34
C LEU A 156 12.03 -14.69 -6.78
N CYS A 157 11.08 -15.59 -7.06
CA CYS A 157 9.69 -15.18 -7.34
C CYS A 157 9.08 -14.41 -6.15
N ALA A 158 9.30 -14.87 -4.92
CA ALA A 158 8.79 -14.19 -3.73
C ALA A 158 9.43 -12.81 -3.52
N ALA A 159 10.72 -12.67 -3.82
CA ALA A 159 11.42 -11.40 -3.80
C ALA A 159 10.87 -10.43 -4.87
N GLY A 160 10.65 -10.92 -6.09
CA GLY A 160 10.01 -10.15 -7.17
C GLY A 160 8.65 -9.58 -6.74
N ARG A 161 7.79 -10.38 -6.09
CA ARG A 161 6.50 -9.90 -5.55
C ARG A 161 6.66 -8.77 -4.53
N ARG A 162 7.60 -8.92 -3.59
CA ARG A 162 7.88 -7.88 -2.59
C ARG A 162 8.36 -6.59 -3.25
N LEU A 163 9.16 -6.69 -4.32
CA LEU A 163 9.63 -5.55 -5.10
C LEU A 163 8.47 -4.88 -5.85
N ILE A 164 7.57 -5.64 -6.49
CA ILE A 164 6.35 -5.08 -7.12
C ILE A 164 5.52 -4.30 -6.10
N TRP A 165 5.25 -4.91 -4.94
CA TRP A 165 4.47 -4.26 -3.87
C TRP A 165 5.18 -3.05 -3.26
N GLY A 166 6.50 -2.99 -3.40
CA GLY A 166 7.33 -1.84 -3.07
C GLY A 166 7.40 -0.77 -4.17
N GLY A 167 6.78 -0.96 -5.32
CA GLY A 167 6.91 -0.05 -6.47
C GLY A 167 8.27 -0.12 -7.19
N LEU A 168 9.11 -1.09 -6.85
CA LEU A 168 10.46 -1.27 -7.37
C LEU A 168 10.41 -2.14 -8.64
N TRP A 169 9.65 -1.70 -9.65
CA TRP A 169 9.24 -2.56 -10.76
C TRP A 169 10.39 -3.01 -11.66
N HIS A 170 11.36 -2.13 -11.94
CA HIS A 170 12.53 -2.48 -12.73
C HIS A 170 13.35 -3.60 -12.06
N GLU A 171 13.60 -3.47 -10.76
CA GLU A 171 14.29 -4.47 -9.96
C GLU A 171 13.46 -5.76 -9.82
N ALA A 172 12.12 -5.64 -9.75
CA ALA A 172 11.22 -6.78 -9.72
C ALA A 172 11.29 -7.62 -11.01
N PHE A 173 11.22 -6.98 -12.19
CA PHE A 173 11.32 -7.67 -13.48
C PHE A 173 12.66 -8.38 -13.62
N ALA A 174 13.77 -7.70 -13.31
CA ALA A 174 15.10 -8.32 -13.29
C ALA A 174 15.20 -9.50 -12.32
N THR A 175 14.46 -9.47 -11.21
CA THR A 175 14.42 -10.57 -10.23
C THR A 175 13.58 -11.74 -10.74
N PHE A 176 12.46 -11.48 -11.42
CA PHE A 176 11.66 -12.51 -12.07
C PHE A 176 12.41 -13.19 -13.22
N ASP A 177 13.21 -12.45 -13.99
CA ASP A 177 14.04 -13.03 -15.03
C ASP A 177 15.09 -13.99 -14.47
N LYS A 178 15.70 -13.65 -13.33
CA LYS A 178 16.59 -14.57 -12.59
C LYS A 178 15.84 -15.81 -12.11
N ALA A 179 14.62 -15.64 -11.58
CA ALA A 179 13.79 -16.77 -11.15
C ALA A 179 13.51 -17.74 -12.30
N ARG A 180 13.16 -17.18 -13.47
CA ARG A 180 12.89 -17.95 -14.70
C ARG A 180 14.14 -18.67 -15.19
N ALA A 181 15.30 -18.00 -15.20
CA ALA A 181 16.57 -18.63 -15.56
C ALA A 181 16.95 -19.78 -14.61
N ALA A 182 16.52 -19.72 -13.35
CA ALA A 182 16.69 -20.78 -12.36
C ALA A 182 15.54 -21.82 -12.36
N GLY A 183 14.63 -21.77 -13.33
CA GLY A 183 13.59 -22.78 -13.54
C GLY A 183 12.28 -22.58 -12.77
N ALA A 184 12.08 -21.45 -12.06
CA ALA A 184 10.76 -21.10 -11.53
C ALA A 184 10.07 -20.10 -12.44
N GLU A 185 8.89 -20.48 -12.90
CA GLU A 185 7.98 -19.57 -13.55
C GLU A 185 6.56 -19.85 -13.06
N THR A 186 5.94 -18.83 -12.51
CA THR A 186 4.57 -18.85 -11.99
C THR A 186 3.65 -18.05 -12.91
N ALA A 187 2.35 -18.34 -12.87
CA ALA A 187 1.34 -17.54 -13.56
C ALA A 187 1.47 -16.04 -13.23
N GLU A 188 1.79 -15.71 -11.97
CA GLU A 188 2.00 -14.33 -11.53
C GLU A 188 3.26 -13.69 -12.14
N SER A 189 4.39 -14.39 -12.19
CA SER A 189 5.59 -13.88 -12.87
C SER A 189 5.38 -13.72 -14.38
N ARG A 190 4.56 -14.58 -15.01
CA ARG A 190 4.14 -14.43 -16.42
C ARG A 190 3.22 -13.23 -16.61
N PHE A 191 2.33 -12.97 -15.66
CA PHE A 191 1.50 -11.77 -15.65
C PHE A 191 2.38 -10.50 -15.62
N TYR A 192 3.38 -10.45 -14.73
CA TYR A 192 4.28 -9.29 -14.66
C TYR A 192 5.18 -9.12 -15.89
N GLN A 193 5.47 -10.19 -16.63
CA GLN A 193 6.09 -10.06 -17.96
C GLN A 193 5.15 -9.35 -18.95
N GLY A 194 3.85 -9.65 -18.93
CA GLY A 194 2.84 -8.92 -19.70
C GLY A 194 2.79 -7.44 -19.31
N VAL A 195 2.83 -7.14 -18.01
CA VAL A 195 2.91 -5.76 -17.49
C VAL A 195 4.14 -5.04 -18.02
N GLU A 196 5.32 -5.66 -17.97
CA GLU A 196 6.56 -5.07 -18.50
C GLU A 196 6.46 -4.77 -20.00
N LEU A 197 5.91 -5.68 -20.79
CA LEU A 197 5.68 -5.46 -22.22
C LEU A 197 4.73 -4.30 -22.47
N GLU A 198 3.64 -4.22 -21.70
CA GLU A 198 2.65 -3.15 -21.82
C GLU A 198 3.25 -1.78 -21.50
N LEU A 199 4.04 -1.67 -20.43
CA LEU A 199 4.74 -0.44 -20.05
C LEU A 199 5.78 -0.01 -21.08
N ASN A 200 6.34 -0.97 -21.82
CA ASN A 200 7.27 -0.74 -22.93
C ASN A 200 6.54 -0.54 -24.28
N ALA A 201 5.24 -0.22 -24.25
CA ALA A 201 4.39 0.03 -25.42
C ALA A 201 4.28 -1.15 -26.41
N LYS A 202 4.47 -2.39 -25.94
CA LYS A 202 4.31 -3.62 -26.73
C LYS A 202 2.95 -4.27 -26.44
N SER A 203 1.87 -3.56 -26.75
CA SER A 203 0.49 -3.94 -26.39
C SER A 203 0.07 -5.32 -26.90
N ASP A 204 0.41 -5.67 -28.14
CA ASP A 204 0.03 -6.97 -28.72
C ASP A 204 0.70 -8.13 -28.00
N ALA A 205 2.01 -8.01 -27.74
CA ALA A 205 2.77 -8.99 -26.98
C ALA A 205 2.27 -9.09 -25.52
N ALA A 206 1.86 -7.97 -24.91
CA ALA A 206 1.27 -7.96 -23.58
C ALA A 206 -0.08 -8.73 -23.56
N LEU A 207 -0.95 -8.50 -24.56
CA LEU A 207 -2.21 -9.22 -24.71
C LEU A 207 -2.02 -10.73 -24.83
N GLU A 208 -1.06 -11.17 -25.65
CA GLU A 208 -0.71 -12.59 -25.77
C GLU A 208 -0.28 -13.19 -24.42
N ARG A 209 0.54 -12.45 -23.66
CA ARG A 209 0.97 -12.90 -22.33
C ARG A 209 -0.18 -12.98 -21.34
N TYR A 210 -1.07 -11.99 -21.30
CA TYR A 210 -2.23 -12.04 -20.42
C TYR A 210 -3.18 -13.18 -20.79
N ARG A 211 -3.40 -13.44 -22.09
CA ARG A 211 -4.19 -14.60 -22.56
C ARG A 211 -3.55 -15.92 -22.14
N ALA A 212 -2.23 -16.05 -22.24
CA ALA A 212 -1.52 -17.25 -21.81
C ALA A 212 -1.67 -17.49 -20.29
N VAL A 213 -1.59 -16.43 -19.47
CA VAL A 213 -1.86 -16.53 -18.02
C VAL A 213 -3.29 -17.00 -17.76
N LEU A 214 -4.27 -16.49 -18.49
CA LEU A 214 -5.68 -16.86 -18.32
C LEU A 214 -6.00 -18.27 -18.84
N ALA A 215 -5.24 -18.79 -19.79
CA ALA A 215 -5.37 -20.18 -20.23
C ALA A 215 -4.97 -21.17 -19.12
N GLU A 216 -3.99 -20.81 -18.29
CA GLU A 216 -3.53 -21.60 -17.15
C GLU A 216 -4.37 -21.33 -15.89
N VAL A 217 -4.67 -20.05 -15.61
CA VAL A 217 -5.42 -19.59 -14.45
C VAL A 217 -6.56 -18.67 -14.92
N PRO A 218 -7.73 -19.23 -15.31
CA PRO A 218 -8.85 -18.46 -15.84
C PRO A 218 -9.40 -17.38 -14.89
N THR A 219 -9.17 -17.55 -13.58
CA THR A 219 -9.63 -16.65 -12.53
C THR A 219 -8.57 -15.61 -12.13
N HIS A 220 -7.47 -15.49 -12.88
CA HIS A 220 -6.40 -14.53 -12.54
C HIS A 220 -6.90 -13.08 -12.69
N ARG A 221 -7.37 -12.51 -11.58
CA ARG A 221 -8.06 -11.22 -11.51
C ARG A 221 -7.37 -10.09 -12.26
N LEU A 222 -6.07 -9.88 -12.03
CA LEU A 222 -5.36 -8.78 -12.68
C LEU A 222 -5.22 -8.98 -14.20
N ALA A 223 -5.05 -10.21 -14.66
CA ALA A 223 -4.94 -10.51 -16.09
C ALA A 223 -6.27 -10.29 -16.81
N LEU A 224 -7.40 -10.63 -16.16
CA LEU A 224 -8.75 -10.29 -16.65
C LEU A 224 -8.93 -8.77 -16.79
N LEU A 225 -8.60 -8.01 -15.73
CA LEU A 225 -8.71 -6.55 -15.74
C LEU A 225 -7.85 -5.93 -16.86
N ARG A 226 -6.61 -6.40 -17.04
CA ARG A 226 -5.72 -5.93 -18.10
C ARG A 226 -6.23 -6.27 -19.49
N LEU A 227 -6.76 -7.47 -19.70
CA LEU A 227 -7.30 -7.88 -20.99
C LEU A 227 -8.52 -7.04 -21.38
N CYS A 228 -9.45 -6.78 -20.45
CA CYS A 228 -10.58 -5.88 -20.69
C CYS A 228 -10.11 -4.45 -21.04
N ALA A 229 -9.13 -3.93 -20.31
CA ALA A 229 -8.61 -2.58 -20.51
C ALA A 229 -7.90 -2.40 -21.87
N LEU A 230 -7.18 -3.42 -22.35
CA LEU A 230 -6.49 -3.38 -23.63
C LEU A 230 -7.37 -3.74 -24.83
N ALA A 231 -8.37 -4.60 -24.65
CA ALA A 231 -9.31 -4.97 -25.72
C ALA A 231 -10.35 -3.87 -26.03
N SER A 232 -10.49 -2.88 -25.15
CA SER A 232 -11.44 -1.76 -25.30
C SER A 232 -10.81 -0.50 -25.92
N LYS A 233 -9.54 -0.56 -26.33
CA LYS A 233 -8.81 0.51 -27.03
C LYS A 233 -8.79 0.25 -28.52
#